data_AF-X1W308-F1
#
_entry.id   AF-X1W308-F1
#
_cell.length_a   1.000
_cell.length_b   1.000
_cell.length_c   1.000
_cell.angle_alpha   90.00
_cell.angle_beta   90.00
_cell.angle_gamma   90.00
#
_symmetry.space_group_name_H-M   'P 1'
#
loop_
_entity.id
_entity.type
_entity.pdbx_description
1 polymer ?
#
loop_
_entity_poly.entity_id
_entity_poly.type
_entity_poly.pdbx_seq_one_letter_code
_entity_poly.pdbx_strand_id
1 'polypeptide(L)' 'GDNEYFMDSFERMVSHLNANEVDLKGTPLTVGPMLTMDPRTEKFVGDYSDWANMLVKRNYREPFVVPDKV' A
#
# COMPACT_ATOMS: atom_id res chain seq x y z
N GLY A 1 13.24 -0.76 -13.49
CA GLY A 1 12.17 -0.77 -12.47
C GLY A 1 12.87 -0.84 -11.15
N ASP A 2 13.64 0.20 -10.84
CA ASP A 2 14.73 0.07 -9.87
C ASP A 2 14.35 0.92 -8.66
N ASN A 3 13.51 0.32 -7.81
CA ASN A 3 13.29 0.79 -6.47
C ASN A 3 13.95 -0.23 -5.54
N GLU A 4 15.14 0.10 -5.05
CA GLU A 4 15.95 -0.78 -4.20
C GLU A 4 15.17 -1.27 -2.96
N TYR A 5 14.29 -0.42 -2.41
CA TYR A 5 13.42 -0.77 -1.27
C TYR A 5 12.32 -1.77 -1.63
N PHE A 6 11.85 -1.76 -2.89
CA PHE A 6 10.85 -2.71 -3.35
C PHE A 6 11.44 -4.13 -3.43
N MET A 7 12.66 -4.28 -3.92
CA MET A 7 13.28 -5.60 -4.09
C MET A 7 13.54 -6.29 -2.75
N ASP A 8 14.13 -5.58 -1.77
CA ASP A 8 14.35 -6.14 -0.43
C ASP A 8 13.03 -6.59 0.23
N SER A 9 12.00 -5.74 0.17
CA SER A 9 10.68 -6.05 0.74
C SER A 9 10.03 -7.25 0.03
N PHE A 10 10.18 -7.33 -1.29
CA PHE A 10 9.65 -8.42 -2.10
C PHE A 10 10.33 -9.77 -1.77
N GLU A 11 11.65 -9.80 -1.70
CA GLU A 11 12.41 -11.02 -1.37
C GLU A 11 12.06 -11.54 0.03
N ARG A 12 11.97 -10.64 1.01
CA ARG A 12 11.55 -11.00 2.38
C ARG A 12 10.14 -11.57 2.41
N MET A 13 9.20 -10.97 1.68
CA MET A 13 7.83 -11.48 1.57
C MET A 13 7.81 -12.89 0.95
N VAL A 14 8.49 -13.11 -0.17
CA VAL A 14 8.54 -14.43 -0.84
C VAL A 14 9.14 -15.48 0.08
N SER A 15 10.23 -15.16 0.78
CA SER A 15 10.85 -16.06 1.76
C SER A 15 9.86 -16.46 2.87
N HIS A 16 9.13 -15.50 3.42
CA HIS A 16 8.11 -15.77 4.44
C HIS A 16 6.96 -16.64 3.94
N LEU A 17 6.47 -16.42 2.72
CA LEU A 17 5.39 -17.22 2.13
C LEU A 17 5.83 -18.66 1.87
N ASN A 18 7.06 -18.85 1.36
CA ASN A 18 7.63 -20.18 1.16
C ASN A 18 7.83 -20.94 2.48
N ALA A 19 8.28 -20.25 3.54
CA ALA A 19 8.44 -20.84 4.87
C ALA A 19 7.11 -21.29 5.51
N ASN A 20 5.97 -20.79 5.00
CA ASN A 20 4.63 -21.17 5.42
C ASN A 20 3.89 -22.03 4.38
N GLU A 21 4.64 -22.67 3.47
CA GLU A 21 4.12 -23.63 2.49
C GLU A 21 3.02 -23.06 1.55
N VAL A 22 3.05 -21.75 1.30
CA VAL A 22 2.09 -21.10 0.40
C VAL A 22 2.46 -21.40 -1.06
N ASP A 23 1.56 -22.03 -1.80
CA ASP A 23 1.74 -22.29 -3.24
C ASP A 23 1.46 -21.04 -4.09
N LEU A 24 2.52 -20.37 -4.51
CA LEU A 24 2.45 -19.20 -5.38
C LEU A 24 2.14 -19.54 -6.85
N LYS A 25 2.17 -20.82 -7.25
CA LYS A 25 1.71 -21.23 -8.59
C LYS A 25 0.19 -21.30 -8.63
N GLY A 26 -0.41 -21.88 -7.59
CA GLY A 26 -1.87 -21.92 -7.41
C GLY A 26 -2.46 -20.57 -7.01
N THR A 27 -1.71 -19.76 -6.25
CA THR A 27 -2.13 -18.42 -5.81
C THR A 27 -1.07 -17.36 -6.15
N PRO A 28 -1.04 -16.85 -7.39
CA PRO A 28 -0.04 -15.89 -7.82
C PRO A 28 -0.06 -14.58 -7.03
N LEU A 29 1.12 -14.03 -6.80
CA LEU A 29 1.27 -12.69 -6.23
C LEU A 29 0.75 -11.63 -7.20
N THR A 30 0.03 -10.64 -6.66
CA THR A 30 -0.42 -9.47 -7.40
C THR A 30 0.31 -8.24 -6.86
N VAL A 31 1.01 -7.52 -7.73
CA VAL A 31 1.69 -6.26 -7.38
C VAL A 31 0.79 -5.11 -7.82
N GLY A 32 0.44 -4.24 -6.86
CA GLY A 32 -0.34 -3.03 -7.13
C GLY A 32 0.50 -1.93 -7.80
N PRO A 33 -0.13 -0.81 -8.20
CA PRO A 33 0.59 0.33 -8.74
C PRO A 33 1.58 0.89 -7.72
N MET A 34 2.73 1.35 -8.21
CA MET A 34 3.70 2.08 -7.38
C MET A 34 3.14 3.47 -7.07
N LEU A 35 3.01 3.78 -5.78
CA LEU A 35 2.51 5.07 -5.32
C LEU A 35 3.66 5.93 -4.79
N THR A 36 3.55 7.24 -4.99
CA THR A 36 4.47 8.22 -4.42
C THR A 36 3.74 9.03 -3.37
N MET A 37 4.28 9.10 -2.15
CA MET A 37 3.70 9.89 -1.06
C MET A 37 4.44 11.22 -0.89
N ASP A 38 3.69 12.31 -0.80
CA ASP A 38 4.21 13.59 -0.31
C ASP A 38 4.09 13.62 1.22
N PRO A 39 5.20 13.53 1.97
CA PRO A 39 5.16 13.49 3.43
C PRO A 39 4.77 14.82 4.06
N ARG A 40 4.79 15.94 3.32
CA ARG A 40 4.42 17.26 3.87
C ARG A 40 2.92 17.43 3.95
N THR A 41 2.21 16.89 2.96
CA THR A 41 0.75 16.99 2.86
C THR A 41 0.04 15.70 3.26
N GLU A 42 0.80 14.63 3.53
CA GLU A 42 0.33 13.28 3.85
C GLU A 42 -0.64 12.73 2.79
N LYS A 43 -0.33 13.00 1.51
CA LYS A 43 -1.14 12.55 0.37
C LYS A 43 -0.30 11.81 -0.65
N PHE A 44 -0.92 10.91 -1.39
CA PHE A 44 -0.33 10.33 -2.58
C PHE A 44 -0.42 11.31 -3.76
N VAL A 45 0.60 11.27 -4.63
CA VAL A 45 0.72 12.09 -5.84
C VAL A 45 1.07 11.23 -7.06
N GLY A 46 0.77 11.74 -8.25
CA GLY A 46 1.03 11.04 -9.51
C GLY A 46 -0.08 10.07 -9.91
N ASP A 47 0.26 9.08 -10.72
CA ASP A 47 -0.71 8.11 -11.24
C ASP A 47 -1.35 7.31 -10.08
N TYR A 48 -2.64 7.02 -10.23
CA TYR A 48 -3.46 6.30 -9.23
C TYR A 48 -3.61 7.01 -7.87
N SER A 49 -3.10 8.24 -7.71
CA SER A 49 -3.17 8.99 -6.46
C SER A 49 -4.60 9.26 -5.99
N ASP A 50 -5.55 9.53 -6.89
CA ASP A 50 -6.95 9.74 -6.52
C ASP A 50 -7.54 8.53 -5.79
N TRP A 51 -7.31 7.32 -6.33
CA TRP A 51 -7.80 6.08 -5.75
C TRP A 51 -7.10 5.77 -4.44
N ALA A 52 -5.79 6.01 -4.36
CA ALA A 52 -5.02 5.83 -3.14
C ALA A 52 -5.48 6.79 -2.02
N ASN A 53 -5.72 8.06 -2.37
CA ASN A 53 -6.15 9.10 -1.42
C ASN A 53 -7.56 8.83 -0.85
N MET A 54 -8.42 8.09 -1.56
CA MET A 54 -9.70 7.62 -1.00
C MET A 54 -9.52 6.63 0.17
N LEU A 55 -8.37 5.97 0.27
CA LEU A 55 -8.08 4.94 1.27
C LEU A 55 -7.18 5.45 2.41
N VAL A 56 -6.68 6.68 2.32
CA VAL A 56 -5.80 7.29 3.35
C VAL A 56 -6.53 7.44 4.69
N LYS A 57 -7.83 7.74 4.66
CA LYS A 57 -8.68 7.83 5.85
C LYS A 57 -9.85 6.86 5.72
N ARG A 58 -10.27 6.28 6.84
CA ARG A 58 -11.52 5.51 6.86
C ARG A 58 -12.71 6.43 6.65
N ASN A 59 -13.76 5.92 6.04
CA ASN A 59 -15.08 6.55 6.09
C ASN A 59 -15.57 6.50 7.53
N TYR A 60 -15.46 7.62 8.25
CA TYR A 60 -15.88 7.72 9.64
C TYR A 60 -17.39 7.55 9.77
N ARG A 61 -17.82 6.87 10.83
CA ARG A 61 -19.22 6.69 11.18
C ARG A 61 -19.62 7.73 12.23
N GLU A 62 -20.72 8.44 12.00
CA GLU A 62 -21.25 9.36 13.00
C GLU A 62 -21.65 8.65 14.32
N PRO A 63 -21.41 9.28 15.49
CA PRO A 63 -20.82 10.61 15.68
C PRO A 63 -19.28 10.63 15.79
N PHE A 64 -18.58 9.50 15.57
CA PHE A 64 -17.14 9.36 15.78
C PHE A 64 -16.32 9.80 14.55
N VAL A 65 -16.43 11.08 14.18
CA VAL A 65 -15.74 11.68 13.04
C VAL A 65 -14.49 12.43 13.51
N VAL A 66 -13.35 12.22 12.84
CA VAL A 66 -12.15 13.06 13.03
C VAL A 66 -12.27 14.28 12.11
N PRO A 67 -12.33 15.52 12.65
CA PRO A 67 -12.42 16.72 11.83
C PRO A 67 -11.18 16.89 10.95
N ASP A 68 -11.35 17.43 9.75
CA ASP A 68 -10.22 17.72 8.84
C ASP A 68 -9.35 18.88 9.32
N LYS A 69 -9.80 19.65 10.31
CA LYS A 69 -9.05 20.73 10.95
C LYS A 69 -9.24 20.64 12.46
N VAL A 70 -8.13 20.70 13.20
CA VAL A 70 -8.11 20.89 14.65
C VAL A 70 -8.29 22.35 15.01
#